data_AF-A0A0F9WNM2-F1
#
_entry.id   AF-A0A0F9WNM2-F1
#
_cell.length_a   1.000
_cell.length_b   1.000
_cell.length_c   1.000
_cell.angle_alpha   90.00
_cell.angle_beta   90.00
_cell.angle_gamma   90.00
#
_symmetry.space_group_name_H-M   'P 1'
#
loop_
_entity.id
_entity.type
_entity.pdbx_description
1 polymer ?
#
loop_
_entity_poly.entity_id
_entity_poly.type
_entity_poly.pdbx_seq_one_letter_code
_entity_poly.pdbx_strand_id
1 'polypeptide(L)'
;MPKNNIFIAKINSITSKFDKNEQKILHNFLIEESLDNLFNEKPISKNKINLFFLLKSFSESVYENKKEILMRHKAIQTRALILDLINTDYSIDIKYIYKPEKWIFAIIKDINDCLIDYPDLINLYNKSLIQEFRDIFLNKVEKYGSNGNQLLVNFLYYIKFIKNYVDCDFTIFLNEIKKQINPSKLYKDIELNNIVDESFD
;
A
#
# COMPACT_ATOMS: atom_id res chain seq x y z
N MET A 1 -17.95 -4.97 5.08
CA MET A 1 -18.96 -5.19 4.01
C MET A 1 -20.40 -4.70 4.29
N PRO A 2 -21.04 -4.86 5.46
CA PRO A 2 -22.47 -4.51 5.62
C PRO A 2 -22.82 -3.01 5.49
N LYS A 3 -21.84 -2.10 5.67
CA LYS A 3 -22.09 -0.65 5.59
C LYS A 3 -22.37 -0.15 4.17
N ASN A 4 -21.71 -0.69 3.14
CA ASN A 4 -21.89 -0.21 1.76
C ASN A 4 -23.30 -0.52 1.22
N ASN A 5 -23.87 -1.67 1.61
CA ASN A 5 -25.23 -2.04 1.22
C ASN A 5 -26.29 -1.05 1.76
N ILE A 6 -26.08 -0.50 2.96
CA ILE A 6 -26.98 0.52 3.54
C ILE A 6 -26.90 1.82 2.72
N PHE A 7 -25.71 2.25 2.33
CA PHE A 7 -25.54 3.46 1.51
C PHE A 7 -26.12 3.29 0.11
N ILE A 8 -25.88 2.15 -0.54
CA ILE A 8 -26.45 1.85 -1.86
C ILE A 8 -27.98 1.84 -1.78
N ALA A 9 -28.57 1.17 -0.78
CA ALA A 9 -30.01 1.16 -0.58
C ALA A 9 -30.58 2.58 -0.37
N LYS A 10 -29.87 3.41 0.41
CA LYS A 10 -30.26 4.80 0.64
C LYS A 10 -30.21 5.63 -0.64
N ILE A 11 -29.14 5.52 -1.43
CA ILE A 11 -29.00 6.22 -2.71
C ILE A 11 -30.12 5.77 -3.66
N ASN A 12 -30.31 4.47 -3.84
CA ASN A 12 -31.36 3.91 -4.70
C ASN A 12 -32.77 4.33 -4.25
N SER A 13 -33.02 4.41 -2.94
CA SER A 13 -34.30 4.89 -2.40
C SER A 13 -34.54 6.39 -2.66
N ILE A 14 -33.49 7.19 -2.80
CA ILE A 14 -33.59 8.61 -3.14
C ILE A 14 -33.78 8.76 -4.64
N THR A 15 -32.97 8.08 -5.45
CA THR A 15 -33.00 8.19 -6.91
C THR A 15 -34.24 7.56 -7.53
N SER A 16 -34.83 6.53 -6.91
CA SER A 16 -36.07 5.90 -7.40
C SER A 16 -37.29 6.82 -7.46
N LYS A 17 -37.23 8.00 -6.82
CA LYS A 17 -38.28 9.02 -6.85
C LYS A 17 -38.30 9.85 -8.14
N PHE A 18 -37.25 9.75 -8.95
CA PHE A 18 -37.04 10.50 -10.18
C PHE A 18 -37.32 9.62 -11.41
N ASP A 19 -37.47 10.21 -12.59
CA ASP A 19 -37.60 9.43 -13.82
C ASP A 19 -36.28 8.75 -14.22
N LYS A 20 -36.33 7.84 -15.21
CA LYS A 20 -35.15 7.06 -15.61
C LYS A 20 -34.00 7.92 -16.16
N ASN A 21 -34.30 9.02 -16.83
CA ASN A 21 -33.28 9.92 -17.37
C ASN A 21 -32.63 10.72 -16.25
N GLU A 22 -33.43 11.26 -15.33
CA GLU A 22 -32.95 11.96 -14.13
C GLU A 22 -32.12 11.04 -13.23
N GLN A 23 -32.55 9.79 -13.01
CA GLN A 23 -31.77 8.78 -12.29
C GLN A 23 -30.38 8.58 -12.90
N LYS A 24 -30.30 8.50 -14.23
CA LYS A 24 -29.04 8.35 -14.94
C LYS A 24 -28.13 9.58 -14.74
N ILE A 25 -28.70 10.78 -14.80
CA ILE A 25 -27.98 12.04 -14.54
C ILE A 25 -27.44 12.04 -13.10
N LEU A 26 -28.26 11.69 -12.12
CA LEU A 26 -27.85 11.64 -10.71
C LEU A 26 -26.76 10.60 -10.44
N HIS A 27 -26.84 9.42 -11.06
CA HIS A 27 -25.79 8.41 -10.94
C HIS A 27 -24.48 8.86 -11.60
N ASN A 28 -24.53 9.50 -12.77
CA ASN A 28 -23.35 10.06 -13.41
C ASN A 28 -22.70 11.15 -12.56
N PHE A 29 -23.51 12.07 -12.02
CA PHE A 29 -23.03 13.12 -11.11
C PHE A 29 -22.36 12.53 -9.86
N LEU A 30 -22.98 11.51 -9.24
CA LEU A 30 -22.38 10.80 -8.11
C LEU A 30 -21.02 10.20 -8.47
N ILE A 31 -20.91 9.58 -9.66
CA ILE A 31 -19.65 8.99 -10.12
C ILE A 31 -18.58 10.07 -10.29
N GLU A 32 -18.90 11.17 -10.97
CA GLU A 32 -17.97 12.27 -11.24
C GLU A 32 -17.45 12.89 -9.94
N GLU A 33 -18.34 13.32 -9.05
CA GLU A 33 -17.98 13.91 -7.75
C GLU A 33 -17.18 12.95 -6.87
N SER A 34 -17.50 11.65 -6.92
CA SER A 34 -16.75 10.65 -6.18
C SER A 34 -15.35 10.48 -6.73
N LEU A 35 -15.17 10.48 -8.05
CA LEU A 35 -13.84 10.40 -8.68
C LEU A 35 -12.99 11.62 -8.31
N ASP A 36 -13.55 12.83 -8.35
CA ASP A 36 -12.85 14.04 -7.93
C ASP A 36 -12.44 13.99 -6.46
N ASN A 37 -13.30 13.43 -5.60
CA ASN A 37 -12.97 13.21 -4.20
C ASN A 37 -11.84 12.19 -4.02
N LEU A 38 -11.86 11.10 -4.79
CA LEU A 38 -10.88 10.01 -4.68
C LEU A 38 -9.48 10.47 -5.09
N PHE A 39 -9.38 11.18 -6.22
CA PHE A 39 -8.11 11.55 -6.86
C PHE A 39 -7.58 12.95 -6.49
N ASN A 40 -8.17 13.62 -5.51
CA ASN A 40 -7.60 14.84 -4.94
C ASN A 40 -6.32 14.57 -4.12
N GLU A 41 -5.65 15.63 -3.70
CA GLU A 41 -4.37 15.61 -2.98
C GLU A 41 -4.43 14.94 -1.60
N LYS A 42 -5.63 14.73 -1.03
CA LYS A 42 -5.77 14.16 0.32
C LYS A 42 -5.44 12.66 0.33
N PRO A 43 -4.84 12.14 1.41
CA PRO A 43 -4.53 10.72 1.54
C PRO A 43 -5.71 9.78 1.28
N ILE A 44 -5.45 8.67 0.60
CA ILE A 44 -6.44 7.62 0.33
C ILE A 44 -6.70 6.82 1.62
N SER A 45 -7.69 7.29 2.38
CA SER A 45 -8.18 6.68 3.62
C SER A 45 -9.18 5.54 3.38
N LYS A 46 -9.49 4.79 4.44
CA LYS A 46 -10.56 3.78 4.46
C LYS A 46 -11.89 4.29 3.91
N ASN A 47 -12.26 5.54 4.20
CA ASN A 47 -13.50 6.12 3.70
C ASN A 47 -13.48 6.32 2.17
N LYS A 48 -12.35 6.73 1.61
CA LYS A 48 -12.15 6.81 0.16
C LYS A 48 -12.19 5.41 -0.47
N ILE A 49 -11.56 4.41 0.14
CA ILE A 49 -11.65 3.01 -0.35
C ILE A 49 -13.10 2.52 -0.34
N ASN A 50 -13.85 2.77 0.74
CA ASN A 50 -15.27 2.40 0.82
C ASN A 50 -16.11 3.09 -0.26
N LEU A 51 -15.85 4.39 -0.52
CA LEU A 51 -16.50 5.15 -1.60
C LEU A 51 -16.18 4.55 -2.96
N PHE A 52 -14.91 4.23 -3.22
CA PHE A 52 -14.50 3.63 -4.48
C PHE A 52 -15.15 2.26 -4.70
N PHE A 53 -15.24 1.43 -3.66
CA PHE A 53 -15.96 0.16 -3.74
C PHE A 53 -17.47 0.36 -3.93
N LEU A 54 -18.07 1.40 -3.37
CA LEU A 54 -19.47 1.75 -3.61
C LEU A 54 -19.71 2.11 -5.09
N LEU A 55 -18.77 2.80 -5.75
CA LEU A 55 -18.87 3.10 -7.19
C LEU A 55 -18.99 1.86 -8.07
N LYS A 56 -18.42 0.72 -7.64
CA LYS A 56 -18.58 -0.56 -8.33
C LYS A 56 -20.06 -0.92 -8.57
N SER A 57 -20.92 -0.65 -7.59
CA SER A 57 -22.37 -0.92 -7.68
C SER A 57 -23.12 0.01 -8.63
N PHE A 58 -22.55 1.17 -8.98
CA PHE A 58 -23.15 2.12 -9.91
C PHE A 58 -22.51 2.05 -11.31
N SER A 59 -21.24 1.67 -11.39
CA SER A 59 -20.52 1.48 -12.65
C SER A 59 -19.30 0.56 -12.46
N GLU A 60 -19.47 -0.72 -12.78
CA GLU A 60 -18.39 -1.71 -12.80
C GLU A 60 -17.25 -1.27 -13.73
N SER A 61 -17.57 -0.70 -14.90
CA SER A 61 -16.56 -0.27 -15.86
C SER A 61 -15.68 0.86 -15.31
N VAL A 62 -16.26 1.81 -14.57
CA VAL A 62 -15.48 2.88 -13.92
C VAL A 62 -14.58 2.30 -12.83
N TYR A 63 -15.10 1.39 -12.01
CA TYR A 63 -14.30 0.71 -10.98
C TYR A 63 -13.11 -0.01 -11.59
N GLU A 64 -13.35 -0.87 -12.58
CA GLU A 64 -12.32 -1.65 -13.26
C GLU A 64 -11.27 -0.76 -13.95
N ASN A 65 -11.69 0.32 -14.61
CA ASN A 65 -10.78 1.25 -15.29
C ASN A 65 -9.94 2.13 -14.34
N LYS A 66 -10.36 2.31 -13.09
CA LYS A 66 -9.75 3.27 -12.15
C LYS A 66 -8.98 2.62 -11.00
N LYS A 67 -9.21 1.34 -10.69
CA LYS A 67 -8.64 0.69 -9.50
C LYS A 67 -7.12 0.68 -9.48
N GLU A 68 -6.48 0.43 -10.62
CA GLU A 68 -5.02 0.44 -10.72
C GLU A 68 -4.45 1.85 -10.53
N ILE A 69 -5.09 2.87 -11.13
CA ILE A 69 -4.68 4.27 -10.99
C ILE A 69 -4.81 4.73 -9.54
N LEU A 70 -5.90 4.36 -8.86
CA LEU A 70 -6.13 4.69 -7.46
C LEU A 70 -5.08 4.05 -6.55
N MET A 71 -4.77 2.76 -6.75
CA MET A 71 -3.76 2.07 -5.94
C MET A 71 -2.35 2.58 -6.20
N ARG A 72 -2.03 2.96 -7.45
CA ARG A 72 -0.78 3.66 -7.77
C ARG A 72 -0.70 5.01 -7.06
N HIS A 73 -1.77 5.80 -7.07
CA HIS A 73 -1.83 7.07 -6.33
C HIS A 73 -1.59 6.84 -4.83
N LYS A 74 -2.20 5.81 -4.24
CA LYS A 74 -1.98 5.46 -2.83
C LYS A 74 -0.52 5.08 -2.57
N ALA A 75 0.10 4.30 -3.45
CA ALA A 75 1.52 3.94 -3.32
C ALA A 75 2.44 5.16 -3.38
N ILE A 76 2.16 6.14 -4.25
CA ILE A 76 2.91 7.41 -4.31
C ILE A 76 2.74 8.22 -3.02
N GLN A 77 1.54 8.26 -2.43
CA GLN A 77 1.33 8.89 -1.12
C GLN A 77 2.13 8.16 -0.03
N THR A 78 2.20 6.83 -0.10
CA THR A 78 3.06 6.03 0.79
C THR A 78 4.55 6.32 0.58
N ARG A 79 4.99 6.54 -0.67
CA ARG A 79 6.36 6.98 -0.98
C ARG A 79 6.69 8.28 -0.25
N ALA A 80 5.80 9.26 -0.30
CA ALA A 80 5.97 10.53 0.42
C ALA A 80 6.11 10.29 1.94
N LEU A 81 5.24 9.46 2.53
CA LEU A 81 5.33 9.08 3.94
C LEU A 81 6.67 8.42 4.29
N ILE A 82 7.18 7.53 3.44
CA ILE A 82 8.48 6.88 3.64
C ILE A 82 9.59 7.94 3.67
N LEU A 83 9.61 8.82 2.66
CA LEU A 83 10.64 9.86 2.54
C LEU A 83 10.59 10.86 3.69
N ASP A 84 9.42 11.16 4.23
CA ASP A 84 9.25 12.05 5.39
C ASP A 84 9.72 11.40 6.71
N LEU A 85 9.65 10.06 6.81
CA LEU A 85 9.93 9.33 8.05
C LEU A 85 11.32 8.69 8.09
N ILE A 86 11.96 8.46 6.94
CA ILE A 86 13.34 7.97 6.92
C ILE A 86 14.27 9.08 7.43
N ASN A 87 14.99 8.75 8.48
CA ASN A 87 16.10 9.55 9.01
C ASN A 87 17.40 8.75 9.06
N THR A 88 17.40 7.54 8.50
CA THR A 88 18.50 6.59 8.56
C THR A 88 19.33 6.67 7.28
N ASP A 89 20.64 6.86 7.44
CA ASP A 89 21.60 6.67 6.36
C ASP A 89 21.97 5.18 6.28
N TYR A 90 21.52 4.48 5.24
CA TYR A 90 21.81 3.05 5.08
C TYR A 90 23.20 2.77 4.50
N SER A 91 23.93 3.79 4.04
CA SER A 91 25.29 3.63 3.49
C SER A 91 26.33 3.36 4.59
N ILE A 92 26.07 3.80 5.82
CA ILE A 92 27.04 3.68 6.92
C ILE A 92 27.07 2.28 7.55
N ASP A 93 28.18 1.99 8.22
CA ASP A 93 28.30 0.83 9.08
C ASP A 93 27.79 1.15 10.49
N ILE A 94 26.93 0.28 11.01
CA ILE A 94 26.49 0.28 12.40
C ILE A 94 26.80 -1.05 13.08
N LYS A 95 26.85 -1.00 14.42
CA LYS A 95 27.22 -2.15 15.25
C LYS A 95 26.08 -3.15 15.46
N TYR A 96 24.83 -2.68 15.43
CA TYR A 96 23.64 -3.48 15.74
C TYR A 96 22.50 -3.11 14.81
N ILE A 97 21.69 -4.11 14.44
CA ILE A 97 20.43 -3.93 13.71
C ILE A 97 19.29 -3.96 14.72
N TYR A 98 18.33 -3.06 14.56
CA TYR A 98 17.23 -2.88 15.50
C TYR A 98 15.93 -3.47 14.95
N LYS A 99 14.88 -3.39 15.78
CA LYS A 99 13.50 -3.68 15.38
C LYS A 99 13.07 -2.85 14.15
N PRO A 100 12.00 -3.25 13.43
CA PRO A 100 11.51 -2.53 12.27
C PRO A 100 11.30 -1.02 12.54
N GLU A 101 11.49 -0.20 11.52
CA GLU A 101 11.43 1.25 11.62
C GLU A 101 9.98 1.78 11.61
N LYS A 102 9.79 3.01 12.12
CA LYS A 102 8.46 3.63 12.24
C LYS A 102 7.68 3.69 10.92
N TRP A 103 8.38 3.93 9.81
CA TRP A 103 7.74 4.07 8.51
C TRP A 103 7.10 2.76 8.05
N ILE A 104 7.71 1.59 8.31
CA ILE A 104 7.11 0.32 7.89
C ILE A 104 5.92 -0.07 8.78
N PHE A 105 5.97 0.22 10.07
CA PHE A 105 4.81 0.07 10.95
C PHE A 105 3.62 0.93 10.48
N ALA A 106 3.88 2.17 10.07
CA ALA A 106 2.83 3.07 9.57
C ALA A 106 2.17 2.52 8.29
N ILE A 107 2.95 1.93 7.39
CA ILE A 107 2.46 1.28 6.16
C ILE A 107 1.58 0.08 6.49
N ILE A 108 2.04 -0.82 7.35
CA ILE A 108 1.28 -2.01 7.74
C ILE A 108 -0.02 -1.63 8.41
N LYS A 109 0.01 -0.64 9.31
CA LYS A 109 -1.20 -0.12 9.95
C LYS A 109 -2.20 0.43 8.92
N ASP A 110 -1.73 1.25 7.98
CA ASP A 110 -2.58 1.80 6.92
C ASP A 110 -3.19 0.71 6.03
N ILE A 111 -2.42 -0.33 5.67
CA ILE A 111 -2.94 -1.49 4.93
C ILE A 111 -4.01 -2.21 5.74
N ASN A 112 -3.73 -2.51 7.01
CA ASN A 112 -4.64 -3.20 7.91
C ASN A 112 -5.96 -2.43 8.06
N ASP A 113 -5.89 -1.11 8.18
CA ASP A 113 -7.07 -0.28 8.38
C ASP A 113 -7.87 -0.09 7.08
N CYS A 114 -7.22 -0.07 5.91
CA CYS A 114 -7.83 0.37 4.65
C CYS A 114 -8.08 -0.73 3.61
N LEU A 115 -7.24 -1.77 3.54
CA LEU A 115 -7.13 -2.62 2.34
C LEU A 115 -7.35 -4.12 2.57
N ILE A 116 -7.23 -4.64 3.79
CA ILE A 116 -7.32 -6.10 4.04
C ILE A 116 -8.65 -6.73 3.61
N ASP A 117 -9.74 -5.95 3.63
CA ASP A 117 -11.07 -6.38 3.24
C ASP A 117 -11.28 -6.37 1.70
N TYR A 118 -10.27 -5.96 0.93
CA TYR A 118 -10.35 -5.71 -0.51
C TYR A 118 -9.21 -6.42 -1.27
N PRO A 119 -9.32 -7.74 -1.51
CA PRO A 119 -8.24 -8.57 -2.08
C PRO A 119 -7.70 -8.09 -3.43
N ASP A 120 -8.56 -7.56 -4.31
CA ASP A 120 -8.13 -7.04 -5.60
C ASP A 120 -7.34 -5.73 -5.46
N LEU A 121 -7.76 -4.83 -4.58
CA LEU A 121 -7.08 -3.56 -4.32
C LEU A 121 -5.74 -3.76 -3.60
N ILE A 122 -5.66 -4.65 -2.60
CA ILE A 122 -4.42 -4.89 -1.87
C ILE A 122 -3.33 -5.50 -2.75
N ASN A 123 -3.68 -6.37 -3.70
CA ASN A 123 -2.72 -6.91 -4.67
C ASN A 123 -2.17 -5.83 -5.60
N LEU A 124 -3.04 -4.97 -6.14
CA LEU A 124 -2.63 -3.83 -6.97
C LEU A 124 -1.75 -2.85 -6.19
N TYR A 125 -2.14 -2.53 -4.95
CA TYR A 125 -1.37 -1.66 -4.08
C TYR A 125 0.00 -2.26 -3.74
N ASN A 126 0.07 -3.56 -3.39
CA ASN A 126 1.33 -4.24 -3.11
C ASN A 126 2.27 -4.19 -4.34
N LYS A 127 1.76 -4.48 -5.54
CA LYS A 127 2.56 -4.38 -6.77
C LYS A 127 3.12 -2.97 -6.97
N SER A 128 2.30 -1.93 -6.80
CA SER A 128 2.74 -0.54 -6.90
C SER A 128 3.73 -0.17 -5.79
N LEU A 129 3.48 -0.57 -4.55
CA LEU A 129 4.33 -0.25 -3.40
C LEU A 129 5.71 -0.90 -3.50
N ILE A 130 5.81 -2.15 -3.98
CA ILE A 130 7.10 -2.78 -4.24
C ILE A 130 7.89 -1.98 -5.28
N GLN A 131 7.23 -1.41 -6.29
CA GLN A 131 7.90 -0.53 -7.24
C GLN A 131 8.40 0.76 -6.57
N GLU A 132 7.60 1.39 -5.70
CA GLU A 132 8.04 2.56 -4.95
C GLU A 132 9.23 2.24 -4.03
N PHE A 133 9.25 1.06 -3.37
CA PHE A 133 10.42 0.61 -2.61
C PHE A 133 11.65 0.47 -3.49
N ARG A 134 11.52 -0.10 -4.70
CA ARG A 134 12.64 -0.17 -5.64
C ARG A 134 13.15 1.22 -6.00
N ASP A 135 12.24 2.13 -6.32
CA ASP A 135 12.60 3.49 -6.74
C ASP A 135 13.26 4.30 -5.63
N ILE A 136 12.93 4.03 -4.36
CA ILE A 136 13.57 4.68 -3.20
C ILE A 136 14.92 4.03 -2.88
N PHE A 137 14.97 2.69 -2.82
CA PHE A 137 16.07 1.98 -2.15
C PHE A 137 17.01 1.20 -3.08
N LEU A 138 16.73 1.09 -4.38
CA LEU A 138 17.69 0.54 -5.35
C LEU A 138 18.42 1.69 -6.04
N ASN A 139 19.57 2.08 -5.47
CA ASN A 139 20.43 3.05 -6.10
C ASN A 139 21.47 2.35 -7.03
N LYS A 140 22.07 3.10 -7.95
CA LYS A 140 23.13 2.60 -8.87
C LYS A 140 24.52 3.14 -8.51
N VAL A 141 24.63 3.93 -7.43
CA VAL A 141 25.79 4.76 -7.15
C VAL A 141 26.65 4.11 -6.07
N GLU A 142 26.06 3.75 -4.93
CA GLU A 142 26.77 3.29 -3.76
C GLU A 142 26.06 2.12 -3.08
N LYS A 143 26.84 1.12 -2.68
CA LYS A 143 26.32 0.00 -1.88
C LYS A 143 26.14 0.40 -0.43
N TYR A 144 25.12 -0.16 0.19
CA TYR A 144 24.88 -0.02 1.62
C TYR A 144 25.95 -0.70 2.47
N GLY A 145 26.29 -0.06 3.59
CA GLY A 145 27.08 -0.65 4.67
C GLY A 145 26.27 -1.67 5.47
N SER A 146 26.71 -2.01 6.68
CA SER A 146 25.96 -2.94 7.54
C SER A 146 24.57 -2.40 7.91
N ASN A 147 24.34 -1.08 7.91
CA ASN A 147 23.02 -0.52 8.17
C ASN A 147 21.98 -0.85 7.08
N GLY A 148 22.41 -1.22 5.87
CA GLY A 148 21.51 -1.73 4.83
C GLY A 148 20.71 -2.97 5.26
N ASN A 149 21.20 -3.73 6.24
CA ASN A 149 20.44 -4.85 6.81
C ASN A 149 19.17 -4.40 7.54
N GLN A 150 19.09 -3.14 8.01
CA GLN A 150 17.87 -2.58 8.60
C GLN A 150 16.74 -2.52 7.55
N LEU A 151 17.06 -2.23 6.28
CA LEU A 151 16.09 -2.30 5.19
C LEU A 151 15.56 -3.72 5.01
N LEU A 152 16.43 -4.73 5.09
CA LEU A 152 15.99 -6.13 5.00
C LEU A 152 15.06 -6.48 6.15
N VAL A 153 15.34 -6.05 7.39
CA VAL A 153 14.43 -6.25 8.53
C VAL A 153 13.07 -5.62 8.26
N ASN A 154 13.04 -4.37 7.78
CA ASN A 154 11.78 -3.69 7.43
C ASN A 154 10.98 -4.44 6.36
N PHE A 155 11.64 -4.85 5.28
CA PHE A 155 10.95 -5.56 4.19
C PHE A 155 10.53 -6.97 4.58
N LEU A 156 11.32 -7.70 5.37
CA LEU A 156 10.90 -8.99 5.90
C LEU A 156 9.71 -8.85 6.85
N TYR A 157 9.68 -7.80 7.68
CA TYR A 157 8.54 -7.47 8.52
C TYR A 157 7.28 -7.19 7.68
N TYR A 158 7.40 -6.37 6.65
CA TYR A 158 6.33 -6.14 5.66
C TYR A 158 5.84 -7.43 5.01
N ILE A 159 6.75 -8.25 4.50
CA ILE A 159 6.44 -9.50 3.79
C ILE A 159 5.72 -10.48 4.72
N LYS A 160 6.19 -10.62 5.96
CA LYS A 160 5.58 -11.51 6.95
C LYS A 160 4.12 -11.13 7.24
N PHE A 161 3.80 -9.82 7.24
CA PHE A 161 2.43 -9.34 7.35
C PHE A 161 1.63 -9.56 6.05
N ILE A 162 2.13 -9.06 4.91
CA ILE A 162 1.34 -8.94 3.68
C ILE A 162 1.09 -10.28 2.98
N LYS A 163 1.97 -11.27 3.15
CA LYS A 163 1.87 -12.59 2.48
C LYS A 163 0.56 -13.34 2.75
N ASN A 164 -0.14 -12.98 3.83
CA ASN A 164 -1.44 -13.56 4.16
C ASN A 164 -2.60 -12.99 3.31
N TYR A 165 -2.33 -11.92 2.55
CA TYR A 165 -3.36 -11.16 1.83
C TYR A 165 -3.07 -10.99 0.33
N VAL A 166 -1.84 -11.25 -0.11
CA VAL A 166 -1.42 -11.07 -1.51
C VAL A 166 -0.76 -12.33 -2.05
N ASP A 167 -1.00 -12.59 -3.33
CA ASP A 167 -0.29 -13.64 -4.07
C ASP A 167 0.89 -13.00 -4.80
N CYS A 168 2.04 -12.93 -4.11
CA CYS A 168 3.23 -12.28 -4.61
C CYS A 168 4.49 -13.01 -4.17
N ASP A 169 5.37 -13.31 -5.13
CA ASP A 169 6.71 -13.81 -4.84
C ASP A 169 7.67 -12.63 -4.57
N PHE A 170 8.05 -12.47 -3.31
CA PHE A 170 8.98 -11.43 -2.88
C PHE A 170 10.46 -11.82 -3.04
N THR A 171 10.77 -13.03 -3.51
CA THR A 171 12.14 -13.55 -3.63
C THR A 171 13.00 -12.65 -4.52
N ILE A 172 12.47 -12.24 -5.67
CA ILE A 172 13.18 -11.35 -6.60
C ILE A 172 13.48 -10.02 -5.92
N PHE A 173 12.48 -9.41 -5.30
CA PHE A 173 12.61 -8.12 -4.63
C PHE A 173 13.65 -8.17 -3.48
N LEU A 174 13.58 -9.17 -2.60
CA LEU A 174 14.55 -9.32 -1.52
C LEU A 174 15.98 -9.52 -2.05
N ASN A 175 16.15 -10.28 -3.13
CA ASN A 175 17.47 -10.48 -3.74
C ASN A 175 18.01 -9.19 -4.37
N GLU A 176 17.15 -8.33 -4.93
CA GLU A 176 17.53 -7.00 -5.40
C GLU A 176 18.05 -6.13 -4.26
N ILE A 177 17.36 -6.10 -3.12
CA ILE A 177 17.81 -5.35 -1.93
C ILE A 177 19.11 -5.92 -1.37
N LYS A 178 19.23 -7.25 -1.24
CA LYS A 178 20.47 -7.91 -0.76
C LYS A 178 21.68 -7.53 -1.61
N LYS A 179 21.52 -7.41 -2.94
CA LYS A 179 22.60 -7.02 -3.86
C LYS A 179 23.10 -5.59 -3.65
N GLN A 180 22.27 -4.71 -3.08
CA GLN A 180 22.64 -3.35 -2.71
C GLN A 180 23.53 -3.30 -1.46
N ILE A 181 23.55 -4.35 -0.64
CA ILE A 181 24.38 -4.40 0.57
C ILE A 181 25.76 -4.94 0.23
N ASN A 182 26.79 -4.36 0.84
CA ASN A 182 28.15 -4.88 0.74
C ASN A 182 28.19 -6.35 1.20
N PRO A 183 28.65 -7.32 0.37
CA PRO A 183 28.55 -8.75 0.69
C PRO A 183 29.23 -9.16 2.00
N SER A 184 30.33 -8.47 2.37
CA SER A 184 31.04 -8.70 3.64
C SER A 184 30.30 -8.16 4.87
N LYS A 185 29.23 -7.38 4.66
CA LYS A 185 28.40 -6.73 5.68
C LYS A 185 26.98 -7.30 5.73
N LEU A 186 26.61 -8.19 4.81
CA LEU A 186 25.29 -8.80 4.74
C LEU A 186 25.11 -9.82 5.87
N TYR A 187 24.04 -9.67 6.64
CA TYR A 187 23.69 -10.58 7.74
C TYR A 187 23.08 -11.86 7.17
N LYS A 188 23.17 -12.96 7.93
CA LYS A 188 22.53 -14.21 7.54
C LYS A 188 21.02 -14.08 7.67
N ASP A 189 20.29 -14.76 6.78
CA ASP A 189 18.82 -14.74 6.79
C ASP A 189 18.22 -15.17 8.13
N ILE A 190 18.85 -16.12 8.82
CA ILE A 190 18.41 -16.57 10.16
C ILE A 190 18.47 -15.43 11.18
N GLU A 191 19.54 -14.62 11.16
CA GLU A 191 19.72 -13.50 12.09
C GLU A 191 18.66 -12.43 11.85
N LEU A 192 18.37 -12.12 10.59
CA LEU A 192 17.35 -11.14 10.21
C LEU A 192 15.94 -11.61 10.56
N ASN A 193 15.62 -12.89 10.33
CA ASN A 193 14.31 -13.45 10.65
C ASN A 193 14.05 -13.47 12.16
N ASN A 194 15.06 -13.78 12.99
CA ASN A 194 14.90 -13.74 14.44
C ASN A 194 14.47 -12.35 14.94
N ILE A 195 15.07 -11.27 14.41
CA ILE A 195 14.70 -9.89 14.76
C ILE A 195 13.25 -9.59 14.38
N VAL A 196 12.83 -10.07 13.20
CA VAL A 196 11.47 -9.89 12.70
C VAL A 196 10.47 -10.66 13.56
N ASP A 197 10.79 -11.88 13.97
CA ASP A 197 9.92 -12.72 14.79
C ASP A 197 9.66 -12.10 16.16
N GLU A 198 10.70 -11.61 16.84
CA GLU A 198 10.62 -10.86 18.12
C GLU A 198 9.87 -9.51 18.02
N SER A 199 9.49 -9.10 16.82
CA SER A 199 8.76 -7.85 16.55
C SER A 199 7.28 -8.08 16.22
N PHE A 200 6.85 -9.33 16.07
CA PHE A 200 5.44 -9.70 15.88
C PHE A 200 4.78 -10.26 17.16
N ASP A 201 5.58 -10.68 18.14
CA ASP A 201 5.16 -11.06 19.49
C ASP A 201 4.86 -9.82 20.36
#